data_AF-A0A7V0VAB2-F1
#
_entry.id   AF-A0A7V0VAB2-F1
#
_cell.length_a   1.000
_cell.length_b   1.000
_cell.length_c   1.000
_cell.angle_alpha   90.00
_cell.angle_beta   90.00
_cell.angle_gamma   90.00
#
_symmetry.space_group_name_H-M   'P 1'
#
loop_
_entity.id
_entity.type
_entity.pdbx_description
1 polymer ?
#
loop_
_entity_poly.entity_id
_entity_poly.type
_entity_poly.pdbx_seq_one_letter_code
_entity_poly.pdbx_strand_id
1 'polypeptide(L)'
;MSFSNEIKSELAKLQPRQKCCQRAEISAIIHMDGSLHIAGHEKFALDVSTGNAPVARLLYKYLTDTFALKVESIIRRSVLHKANNYLIHVPNQDKISQALNELGILDDHMLVVQGILPRLVKRDCCAVAYLRGAFLGGGYVSNPKRNYHFELTTDNAEFALDLQALLNRVGLPAKISDRKKNFAVYMKDSEDI
;
A
#
# COMPACT_ATOMS: atom_id res chain seq x y z
N MET A 1 -13.53 -0.03 17.08
CA MET A 1 -12.81 0.13 15.80
C MET A 1 -12.09 1.47 15.85
N SER A 2 -10.90 1.63 15.27
CA SER A 2 -10.24 2.94 15.23
C SER A 2 -10.82 3.80 14.10
N PHE A 3 -10.78 5.13 14.25
CA PHE A 3 -11.22 6.06 13.21
C PHE A 3 -10.52 5.79 11.86
N SER A 4 -9.20 5.55 11.87
CA SER A 4 -8.48 5.21 10.65
C SER A 4 -8.98 3.92 10.00
N ASN A 5 -9.40 2.91 10.77
CA ASN A 5 -9.97 1.68 10.20
C ASN A 5 -11.35 1.90 9.57
N GLU A 6 -12.14 2.84 10.08
CA GLU A 6 -13.41 3.23 9.47
C GLU A 6 -13.14 3.90 8.12
N ILE A 7 -12.23 4.89 8.06
CA ILE A 7 -11.84 5.57 6.81
C ILE A 7 -11.25 4.57 5.80
N LYS A 8 -10.37 3.65 6.21
CA LYS A 8 -9.86 2.58 5.32
C LYS A 8 -10.99 1.71 4.77
N SER A 9 -12.00 1.41 5.58
CA SER A 9 -13.14 0.59 5.16
C SER A 9 -14.02 1.30 4.13
N GLU A 10 -14.12 2.62 4.18
CA GLU A 10 -14.83 3.43 3.19
C GLU A 10 -14.02 3.57 1.91
N LEU A 11 -12.74 3.93 2.02
CA LEU A 11 -11.85 4.09 0.87
C LEU A 11 -11.67 2.80 0.08
N ALA A 12 -11.61 1.63 0.74
CA ALA A 12 -11.51 0.33 0.06
C ALA A 12 -12.74 -0.02 -0.80
N LYS A 13 -13.86 0.69 -0.65
CA LYS A 13 -15.04 0.54 -1.53
C LYS A 13 -14.92 1.38 -2.81
N LEU A 14 -14.02 2.35 -2.84
CA LEU A 14 -13.80 3.23 -3.99
C LEU A 14 -12.89 2.53 -5.01
N GLN A 15 -13.47 1.66 -5.83
CA GLN A 15 -12.73 0.94 -6.86
C GLN A 15 -12.45 1.86 -8.07
N PRO A 16 -11.18 2.11 -8.44
CA PRO A 16 -10.87 2.89 -9.63
C PRO A 16 -11.35 2.18 -10.89
N ARG A 17 -11.95 2.94 -11.80
CA ARG A 17 -12.36 2.43 -13.12
C ARG A 17 -11.17 2.15 -14.04
N GLN A 18 -10.11 2.96 -13.92
CA GLN A 18 -8.94 2.85 -14.80
C GLN A 18 -7.95 1.82 -14.26
N LYS A 19 -7.48 0.91 -15.13
CA LYS A 19 -6.48 -0.11 -14.78
C LYS A 19 -5.17 0.48 -14.24
N CYS A 20 -4.74 1.63 -14.76
CA CYS A 20 -3.54 2.32 -14.26
C CYS A 20 -3.68 2.76 -12.79
N CYS A 21 -4.87 3.23 -12.39
CA CYS A 21 -5.14 3.62 -11.00
C CYS A 21 -5.20 2.39 -10.09
N GLN A 22 -5.77 1.27 -10.55
CA GLN A 22 -5.77 0.01 -9.79
C GLN A 22 -4.33 -0.48 -9.56
N ARG A 23 -3.48 -0.47 -10.59
CA ARG A 23 -2.05 -0.81 -10.47
C ARG A 23 -1.34 0.09 -9.47
N ALA A 24 -1.55 1.41 -9.54
CA ALA A 24 -0.95 2.37 -8.62
C ALA A 24 -1.38 2.12 -7.16
N GLU A 25 -2.67 1.86 -6.93
CA GLU A 25 -3.20 1.58 -5.60
C GLU A 25 -2.66 0.27 -5.01
N ILE A 26 -2.64 -0.82 -5.80
CA ILE A 26 -2.14 -2.11 -5.34
C ILE A 26 -0.63 -2.05 -5.07
N SER A 27 0.12 -1.38 -5.95
CA SER A 27 1.55 -1.15 -5.76
C SER A 27 1.84 -0.50 -4.42
N ALA A 28 1.12 0.58 -4.11
CA ALA A 28 1.28 1.29 -2.85
C ALA A 28 0.92 0.43 -1.64
N ILE A 29 -0.14 -0.38 -1.71
CA ILE A 29 -0.49 -1.30 -0.61
C ILE A 29 0.63 -2.33 -0.39
N ILE A 30 1.19 -2.89 -1.46
CA ILE A 30 2.29 -3.87 -1.36
C ILE A 30 3.57 -3.22 -0.81
N HIS A 31 3.93 -2.00 -1.23
CA HIS A 31 5.09 -1.31 -0.65
C HIS A 31 4.92 -0.97 0.84
N MET A 32 3.69 -0.83 1.33
CA MET A 32 3.43 -0.53 2.75
C MET A 32 3.32 -1.78 3.64
N ASP A 33 2.57 -2.79 3.19
CA ASP A 33 2.13 -3.94 4.01
C ASP A 33 2.59 -5.30 3.43
N GLY A 34 3.37 -5.27 2.35
CA GLY A 34 3.80 -6.46 1.60
C GLY A 34 5.18 -6.98 1.99
N SER A 35 5.32 -8.30 1.92
CA SER A 35 6.59 -9.02 2.06
C SER A 35 6.84 -9.83 0.80
N LEU A 36 7.93 -9.51 0.10
CA LEU A 36 8.39 -10.27 -1.06
C LEU A 36 9.34 -11.38 -0.61
N HIS A 37 8.99 -12.62 -0.93
CA HIS A 37 9.85 -13.79 -0.75
C HIS A 37 10.59 -14.07 -2.06
N ILE A 38 11.92 -14.07 -2.00
CA ILE A 38 12.77 -14.32 -3.15
C ILE A 38 13.44 -15.68 -2.97
N ALA A 39 13.11 -16.61 -3.85
CA ALA A 39 13.84 -17.84 -4.06
C ALA A 39 14.67 -17.73 -5.35
N GLY A 40 15.80 -18.43 -5.41
CA GLY A 40 16.68 -18.40 -6.57
C GLY A 40 15.97 -18.74 -7.89
N HIS A 41 16.53 -18.27 -9.01
CA HIS A 41 15.96 -18.39 -10.35
C HIS A 41 14.60 -17.68 -10.54
N GLU A 42 14.52 -16.40 -10.11
CA GLU A 42 13.33 -15.54 -10.30
C GLU A 42 12.03 -16.14 -9.74
N LYS A 43 12.15 -16.95 -8.68
CA LYS A 43 11.00 -17.51 -8.00
C LYS A 43 10.57 -16.55 -6.91
N PHE A 44 9.38 -15.99 -7.05
CA PHE A 44 8.84 -15.02 -6.11
C PHE A 44 7.58 -15.55 -5.45
N ALA A 45 7.37 -15.19 -4.19
CA ALA A 45 6.05 -15.25 -3.56
C ALA A 45 5.78 -13.92 -2.85
N LEU A 46 4.52 -13.55 -2.73
CA LEU A 46 4.11 -12.29 -2.11
C LEU A 46 3.14 -12.57 -0.98
N ASP A 47 3.41 -11.99 0.18
CA ASP A 47 2.48 -11.93 1.31
C ASP A 47 2.07 -10.48 1.53
N VAL A 48 0.78 -10.22 1.75
CA VAL A 48 0.29 -8.91 2.22
C VAL A 48 -0.61 -9.14 3.42
N SER A 49 -0.30 -8.50 4.54
CA SER A 49 -1.09 -8.62 5.77
C SER A 49 -1.88 -7.35 6.04
N THR A 50 -3.15 -7.45 6.38
CA THR A 50 -3.94 -6.28 6.79
C THR A 50 -4.97 -6.62 7.85
N GLY A 51 -5.18 -5.70 8.81
CA GLY A 51 -6.25 -5.81 9.80
C GLY A 51 -7.64 -5.43 9.26
N ASN A 52 -7.73 -4.93 8.02
CA ASN A 52 -8.96 -4.40 7.45
C ASN A 52 -9.56 -5.34 6.39
N ALA A 53 -10.75 -5.89 6.66
CA ALA A 53 -11.39 -6.86 5.77
C ALA A 53 -11.76 -6.31 4.38
N PRO A 54 -12.30 -5.08 4.25
CA PRO A 54 -12.45 -4.43 2.94
C PRO A 54 -11.15 -4.34 2.13
N VAL A 55 -10.03 -3.95 2.74
CA VAL A 55 -8.73 -3.88 2.06
C VAL A 55 -8.27 -5.26 1.59
N ALA A 56 -8.40 -6.29 2.44
CA ALA A 56 -8.07 -7.67 2.07
C ALA A 56 -8.88 -8.16 0.85
N ARG A 57 -10.18 -7.88 0.81
CA ARG A 57 -11.05 -8.23 -0.33
C ARG A 57 -10.69 -7.46 -1.60
N LEU A 58 -10.34 -6.18 -1.47
CA LEU A 58 -9.89 -5.35 -2.59
C LEU A 58 -8.64 -5.95 -3.23
N LEU A 59 -7.62 -6.27 -2.41
CA LEU A 59 -6.38 -6.89 -2.86
C LEU A 59 -6.62 -8.24 -3.52
N TYR A 60 -7.37 -9.13 -2.85
CA TYR A 60 -7.69 -10.45 -3.40
C TYR A 60 -8.32 -10.31 -4.78
N LYS A 61 -9.37 -9.48 -4.89
CA LYS A 61 -10.08 -9.23 -6.15
C LYS A 61 -9.16 -8.72 -7.24
N TYR A 62 -8.28 -7.75 -6.95
CA TYR A 62 -7.42 -7.22 -8.00
C TYR A 62 -6.31 -8.18 -8.43
N LEU A 63 -5.72 -8.90 -7.49
CA LEU A 63 -4.70 -9.90 -7.81
C LEU A 63 -5.30 -11.04 -8.66
N THR A 64 -6.55 -11.45 -8.39
CA THR A 64 -7.25 -12.43 -9.22
C THR A 64 -7.76 -11.86 -10.53
N ASP A 65 -8.50 -10.75 -10.52
CA ASP A 65 -9.25 -10.27 -11.68
C ASP A 65 -8.35 -9.50 -12.66
N THR A 66 -7.37 -8.73 -12.16
CA THR A 66 -6.50 -7.89 -12.99
C THR A 66 -5.24 -8.61 -13.45
N PHE A 67 -4.64 -9.41 -12.56
CA PHE A 67 -3.36 -10.10 -12.84
C PHE A 67 -3.52 -11.60 -13.11
N ALA A 68 -4.73 -12.16 -12.94
CA ALA A 68 -5.00 -13.59 -13.10
C ALA A 68 -4.04 -14.47 -12.28
N LEU A 69 -3.70 -14.00 -11.07
CA LEU A 69 -2.87 -14.73 -10.12
C LEU A 69 -3.73 -15.68 -9.29
N LYS A 70 -3.17 -16.84 -8.95
CA LYS A 70 -3.68 -17.66 -7.84
C LYS A 70 -3.37 -16.94 -6.54
N VAL A 71 -4.39 -16.78 -5.69
CA VAL A 71 -4.30 -16.07 -4.42
C VAL A 71 -4.95 -16.94 -3.34
N GLU A 72 -4.27 -17.08 -2.22
CA GLU A 72 -4.76 -17.75 -1.03
C GLU A 72 -5.03 -16.69 0.05
N SER A 73 -6.13 -16.85 0.80
CA SER A 73 -6.46 -15.92 1.89
C SER A 73 -6.58 -16.67 3.21
N ILE A 74 -5.80 -16.26 4.21
CA ILE A 74 -5.80 -16.86 5.54
C ILE A 74 -6.25 -15.82 6.54
N ILE A 75 -7.29 -16.13 7.31
CA ILE A 75 -7.75 -15.29 8.42
C ILE A 75 -7.05 -15.77 9.69
N ARG A 76 -6.23 -14.90 10.29
CA ARG A 76 -5.59 -15.11 11.57
C ARG A 76 -6.27 -14.25 12.62
N ARG A 77 -6.41 -14.73 13.84
CA ARG A 77 -6.89 -13.91 14.96
C ARG A 77 -5.71 -13.53 15.85
N SER A 78 -5.43 -12.24 15.97
CA SER A 78 -4.48 -11.76 16.96
C SER A 78 -5.11 -11.90 18.34
N VAL A 79 -4.47 -12.71 19.20
CA VAL A 79 -4.86 -12.81 20.62
C VAL A 79 -4.59 -11.49 21.33
N LEU A 80 -3.44 -10.87 21.06
CA LEU A 80 -3.00 -9.61 21.65
C LEU A 80 -3.95 -8.45 21.33
N HIS A 81 -4.28 -8.27 20.04
CA HIS A 81 -5.10 -7.14 19.60
C HIS A 81 -6.60 -7.47 19.54
N LYS A 82 -6.97 -8.71 19.87
CA LYS A 82 -8.36 -9.23 19.78
C LYS A 82 -9.03 -8.93 18.44
N ALA A 83 -8.24 -8.88 17.37
CA ALA A 83 -8.66 -8.45 16.05
C ALA A 83 -8.26 -9.49 14.99
N ASN A 84 -9.02 -9.54 13.90
CA ASN A 84 -8.66 -10.35 12.75
C ASN A 84 -7.51 -9.68 11.99
N ASN A 85 -6.60 -10.50 11.49
CA ASN A 85 -5.58 -10.14 10.53
C ASN A 85 -5.76 -11.04 9.30
N TYR A 86 -5.82 -10.45 8.13
CA TYR A 86 -6.02 -11.14 6.86
C TYR A 86 -4.68 -11.20 6.14
N LEU A 87 -4.20 -12.41 5.91
CA LEU A 87 -3.01 -12.65 5.10
C LEU A 87 -3.46 -13.03 3.69
N ILE A 88 -3.04 -12.24 2.71
CA ILE A 88 -3.19 -12.52 1.28
C ILE A 88 -1.86 -13.09 0.81
N HIS A 89 -1.84 -14.37 0.45
CA HIS A 89 -0.66 -15.08 -0.04
C HIS A 89 -0.77 -15.33 -1.54
N VAL A 90 0.26 -14.95 -2.28
CA VAL A 90 0.41 -15.25 -3.70
C VAL A 90 1.62 -16.17 -3.84
N PRO A 91 1.41 -17.48 -4.09
CA PRO A 91 2.51 -18.42 -4.23
C PRO A 91 3.27 -18.17 -5.53
N ASN A 92 4.47 -18.76 -5.61
CA ASN A 92 5.26 -18.78 -6.83
C ASN A 92 4.49 -19.43 -7.98
N GLN A 93 4.41 -18.71 -9.10
CA GLN A 93 3.67 -19.10 -10.30
C GLN A 93 4.15 -18.27 -11.50
N ASP A 94 3.94 -18.76 -12.72
CA ASP A 94 4.51 -18.19 -13.95
C ASP A 94 4.24 -16.69 -14.16
N LYS A 95 3.07 -16.19 -13.72
CA LYS A 95 2.65 -14.80 -13.92
C LYS A 95 3.14 -13.83 -12.84
N ILE A 96 3.70 -14.32 -11.72
CA ILE A 96 3.99 -13.44 -10.57
C ILE A 96 5.09 -12.43 -10.89
N SER A 97 6.14 -12.85 -11.60
CA SER A 97 7.26 -12.01 -12.01
C SER A 97 6.80 -10.81 -12.84
N GLN A 98 5.97 -11.08 -13.86
CA GLN A 98 5.38 -10.02 -14.68
C GLN A 98 4.48 -9.10 -13.85
N ALA A 99 3.63 -9.65 -12.98
CA ALA A 99 2.73 -8.86 -12.14
C ALA A 99 3.52 -7.93 -11.19
N LEU A 100 4.58 -8.43 -10.56
CA LEU A 100 5.44 -7.65 -9.67
C LEU A 100 6.18 -6.53 -10.41
N ASN A 101 6.65 -6.78 -11.63
CA ASN A 101 7.19 -5.72 -12.49
C ASN A 101 6.11 -4.69 -12.84
N GLU A 102 4.92 -5.11 -13.28
CA GLU A 102 3.82 -4.21 -13.62
C GLU A 102 3.35 -3.36 -12.42
N LEU A 103 3.44 -3.91 -11.21
CA LEU A 103 3.18 -3.24 -9.94
C LEU A 103 4.37 -2.41 -9.45
N GLY A 104 5.49 -2.42 -10.15
CA GLY A 104 6.72 -1.69 -9.82
C GLY A 104 7.34 -2.09 -8.48
N ILE A 105 7.08 -3.32 -8.04
CA ILE A 105 7.79 -3.96 -6.93
C ILE A 105 9.15 -4.47 -7.42
N LEU A 106 9.19 -4.89 -8.70
CA LEU A 106 10.40 -5.20 -9.44
C LEU A 106 10.59 -4.19 -10.58
N ASP A 107 11.85 -3.90 -10.90
CA ASP A 107 12.22 -3.16 -12.10
C ASP A 107 12.31 -4.08 -13.33
N ASP A 108 12.72 -3.53 -14.47
CA ASP A 108 12.83 -4.27 -15.73
C ASP A 108 14.04 -5.24 -15.75
N HIS A 109 14.90 -5.18 -14.74
CA HIS A 109 15.99 -6.12 -14.48
C HIS A 109 15.66 -7.14 -13.38
N MET A 110 14.39 -7.21 -12.96
CA MET A 110 13.90 -8.10 -11.90
C MET A 110 14.51 -7.83 -10.52
N LEU A 111 15.00 -6.61 -10.28
CA LEU A 111 15.51 -6.15 -9.00
C LEU A 111 14.42 -5.44 -8.19
N VAL A 112 14.50 -5.56 -6.87
CA VAL A 112 13.53 -4.93 -5.95
C VAL A 112 13.67 -3.41 -5.99
N VAL A 113 12.56 -2.75 -6.29
CA VAL A 113 12.47 -1.28 -6.28
C VAL A 113 12.32 -0.80 -4.84
N GLN A 114 13.11 0.20 -4.46
CA GLN A 114 13.05 0.79 -3.12
C GLN A 114 11.99 1.91 -3.02
N GLY A 115 11.85 2.72 -4.06
CA GLY A 115 10.89 3.83 -4.14
C GLY A 115 9.67 3.58 -5.04
N ILE A 116 9.13 4.67 -5.58
CA ILE A 116 7.97 4.67 -6.48
C ILE A 116 8.44 4.81 -7.93
N LEU A 117 8.25 3.77 -8.74
CA LEU A 117 8.55 3.90 -10.18
C LEU A 117 7.68 5.01 -10.83
N PRO A 118 8.27 5.97 -11.57
CA PRO A 118 7.53 7.08 -12.17
C PRO A 118 6.35 6.66 -13.05
N ARG A 119 6.44 5.47 -13.69
CA ARG A 119 5.37 4.92 -14.54
C ARG A 119 4.07 4.66 -13.78
N LEU A 120 4.13 4.42 -12.47
CA LEU A 120 2.96 4.15 -11.63
C LEU A 120 2.20 5.42 -11.26
N VAL A 121 2.88 6.55 -11.18
CA VAL A 121 2.31 7.84 -10.73
C VAL A 121 2.34 8.91 -11.81
N LYS A 122 2.49 8.51 -13.08
CA LYS A 122 2.63 9.41 -14.24
C LYS A 122 1.45 10.37 -14.41
N ARG A 123 0.23 9.95 -14.06
CA ARG A 123 -0.99 10.77 -14.14
C ARG A 123 -1.46 11.17 -12.74
N ASP A 124 -2.16 12.29 -12.61
CA ASP A 124 -2.67 12.75 -11.32
C ASP A 124 -3.69 11.80 -10.70
N CYS A 125 -4.54 11.20 -11.53
CA CYS A 125 -5.45 10.14 -11.06
C CYS A 125 -4.70 8.91 -10.51
N CYS A 126 -3.48 8.65 -10.97
CA CYS A 126 -2.65 7.54 -10.48
C CYS A 126 -1.91 7.93 -9.21
N ALA A 127 -1.43 9.17 -9.10
CA ALA A 127 -0.87 9.69 -7.84
C ALA A 127 -1.88 9.65 -6.70
N VAL A 128 -3.11 10.11 -6.93
CA VAL A 128 -4.19 10.03 -5.93
C VAL A 128 -4.51 8.58 -5.58
N ALA A 129 -4.56 7.68 -6.57
CA ALA A 129 -4.80 6.25 -6.31
C ALA A 129 -3.65 5.60 -5.54
N TYR A 130 -2.41 5.97 -5.83
CA TYR A 130 -1.23 5.50 -5.11
C TYR A 130 -1.27 5.97 -3.65
N LEU A 131 -1.54 7.25 -3.39
CA LEU A 131 -1.68 7.78 -2.03
C LEU A 131 -2.83 7.12 -1.26
N ARG A 132 -3.97 6.85 -1.92
CA ARG A 132 -5.05 6.05 -1.33
C ARG A 132 -4.55 4.66 -0.95
N GLY A 133 -3.85 3.97 -1.84
CA GLY A 133 -3.26 2.66 -1.56
C GLY A 133 -2.25 2.68 -0.41
N ALA A 134 -1.39 3.71 -0.35
CA ALA A 134 -0.44 3.89 0.74
C ALA A 134 -1.17 4.07 2.09
N PHE A 135 -2.25 4.84 2.10
CA PHE A 135 -3.09 4.99 3.29
C PHE A 135 -3.77 3.67 3.68
N LEU A 136 -4.32 2.91 2.72
CA LEU A 136 -4.93 1.61 2.99
C LEU A 136 -3.91 0.64 3.63
N GLY A 137 -2.70 0.57 3.07
CA GLY A 137 -1.62 -0.33 3.51
C GLY A 137 -0.80 0.14 4.72
N GLY A 138 -0.89 1.38 5.19
CA GLY A 138 -0.10 1.75 6.38
C GLY A 138 -0.39 3.12 6.93
N GLY A 139 -1.44 3.75 6.43
CA GLY A 139 -1.86 5.07 6.89
C GLY A 139 -2.55 5.03 8.24
N TYR A 140 -2.34 6.12 8.96
CA TYR A 140 -3.03 6.47 10.19
C TYR A 140 -3.61 7.87 10.06
N VAL A 141 -4.81 8.05 10.59
CA VAL A 141 -5.44 9.36 10.75
C VAL A 141 -6.18 9.40 12.08
N SER A 142 -5.95 10.46 12.86
CA SER A 142 -6.64 10.68 14.12
C SER A 142 -8.08 11.14 13.88
N ASN A 143 -8.94 10.96 14.88
CA ASN A 143 -10.27 11.54 14.83
C ASN A 143 -10.14 13.07 14.93
N PRO A 144 -10.62 13.84 13.93
CA PRO A 144 -10.44 15.30 13.88
C PRO A 144 -11.12 16.01 15.06
N LYS A 145 -12.11 15.37 15.73
CA LYS A 145 -12.70 15.89 16.97
C LYS A 145 -11.72 15.96 18.15
N ARG A 146 -10.55 15.33 18.04
CA ARG A 146 -9.54 15.25 19.12
C ARG A 146 -8.22 15.90 18.72
N ASN A 147 -7.72 15.56 17.53
CA ASN A 147 -6.46 16.07 17.01
C ASN A 147 -6.42 15.92 15.48
N TYR A 148 -5.64 16.77 14.83
CA TYR A 148 -5.32 16.69 13.40
C TYR A 148 -3.96 16.03 13.24
N HIS A 149 -3.97 14.77 12.81
CA HIS A 149 -2.75 14.02 12.56
C HIS A 149 -3.02 12.98 11.49
N PHE A 150 -2.25 13.07 10.41
CA PHE A 150 -2.17 12.08 9.35
C PHE A 150 -0.74 11.58 9.27
N GLU A 151 -0.57 10.28 9.03
CA GLU A 151 0.76 9.67 8.91
C GLU A 151 0.75 8.46 7.97
N LEU A 152 1.80 8.34 7.17
CA LEU A 152 2.21 7.12 6.48
C LEU A 152 3.55 6.68 7.07
N THR A 153 3.66 5.44 7.53
CA THR A 153 4.90 4.89 8.10
C THR A 153 5.53 3.88 7.16
N THR A 154 6.84 3.99 6.93
CA THR A 154 7.65 3.01 6.17
C THR A 154 9.03 2.89 6.79
N ASP A 155 9.70 1.74 6.67
CA ASP A 155 11.10 1.56 7.05
C ASP A 155 12.09 1.92 5.93
N ASN A 156 11.59 2.30 4.75
CA ASN A 156 12.38 2.66 3.58
C ASN A 156 12.49 4.18 3.41
N ALA A 157 13.71 4.71 3.46
CA ALA A 157 13.98 6.14 3.35
C ALA A 157 13.65 6.71 1.95
N GLU A 158 13.97 5.97 0.89
CA GLU A 158 13.68 6.36 -0.49
C GLU A 158 12.17 6.43 -0.72
N PHE A 159 11.46 5.40 -0.27
CA PHE A 159 10.00 5.40 -0.35
C PHE A 159 9.35 6.54 0.45
N ALA A 160 9.89 6.87 1.63
CA ALA A 160 9.41 8.00 2.42
C ALA A 160 9.57 9.35 1.69
N LEU A 161 10.70 9.55 1.01
CA LEU A 161 10.94 10.74 0.18
C LEU A 161 9.97 10.82 -1.00
N ASP A 162 9.74 9.69 -1.68
CA ASP A 162 8.81 9.63 -2.80
C ASP A 162 7.36 9.88 -2.37
N LEU A 163 6.93 9.33 -1.22
CA LEU A 163 5.62 9.60 -0.64
C LEU A 163 5.45 11.08 -0.29
N GLN A 164 6.47 11.72 0.30
CA GLN A 164 6.45 13.16 0.57
C GLN A 164 6.33 13.96 -0.72
N ALA A 165 7.14 13.64 -1.73
CA ALA A 165 7.09 14.31 -3.02
C ALA A 165 5.71 14.16 -3.68
N LEU A 166 5.09 12.99 -3.56
CA LEU A 166 3.78 12.70 -4.13
C LEU A 166 2.65 13.46 -3.41
N LEU A 167 2.70 13.54 -2.07
CA LEU A 167 1.78 14.36 -1.27
C LEU A 167 1.91 15.84 -1.63
N ASN A 168 3.14 16.37 -1.70
CA ASN A 168 3.39 17.76 -2.09
C ASN A 168 2.87 18.05 -3.49
N ARG A 169 3.01 17.10 -4.43
CA ARG A 169 2.52 17.24 -5.81
C ARG A 169 1.00 17.39 -5.90
N VAL A 170 0.25 16.79 -4.98
CA VAL A 170 -1.22 16.90 -4.93
C VAL A 170 -1.71 18.04 -4.03
N GLY A 171 -0.80 18.92 -3.59
CA GLY A 171 -1.15 20.08 -2.76
C GLY A 171 -1.30 19.76 -1.28
N LEU A 172 -0.73 18.64 -0.80
CA LEU A 172 -0.77 18.22 0.59
C LEU A 172 0.65 18.29 1.19
N PRO A 173 1.07 19.42 1.78
CA PRO A 173 2.44 19.62 2.24
C PRO A 173 2.77 18.69 3.42
N ALA A 174 3.61 17.68 3.18
CA ALA A 174 3.97 16.70 4.19
C ALA A 174 5.41 16.86 4.70
N LYS A 175 5.65 16.49 5.95
CA LYS A 175 6.98 16.45 6.58
C LYS A 175 7.41 15.01 6.81
N ILE A 176 8.72 14.76 6.84
CA ILE A 176 9.29 13.47 7.23
C ILE A 176 9.85 13.59 8.65
N SER A 177 9.50 12.64 9.51
CA SER A 177 10.15 12.41 10.79
C SER A 177 10.95 11.13 10.70
N ASP A 178 12.27 11.23 10.87
CA ASP A 178 13.15 10.09 11.10
C ASP A 178 12.92 9.57 12.53
N ARG A 179 12.60 8.28 12.66
CA ARG A 179 12.50 7.56 13.91
C ARG A 179 13.49 6.40 13.87
N LYS A 180 14.00 5.98 15.02
CA LYS A 180 15.06 4.95 15.17
C LYS A 180 14.94 3.69 14.29
N LYS A 181 13.74 3.31 13.85
CA LYS A 181 13.49 2.11 13.04
C LYS A 181 12.67 2.37 11.77
N ASN A 182 12.13 3.58 11.58
CA ASN A 182 11.23 3.89 10.47
C ASN A 182 11.12 5.39 10.22
N PHE A 183 10.52 5.73 9.10
CA PHE A 183 10.19 7.08 8.68
C PHE A 183 8.68 7.28 8.75
N ALA A 184 8.28 8.43 9.28
CA ALA A 184 6.89 8.86 9.27
C ALA A 184 6.74 10.05 8.34
N VAL A 185 5.97 9.91 7.27
CA VAL A 185 5.54 11.00 6.39
C VAL A 185 4.21 11.51 6.93
N TYR A 186 4.15 12.74 7.45
CA TYR A 186 3.05 13.21 8.27
C TYR A 186 2.60 14.63 7.97
N MET A 187 1.34 14.92 8.33
CA MET A 187 0.71 16.24 8.30
C MET A 187 0.02 16.50 9.65
N LYS A 188 0.00 17.77 10.09
CA LYS A 188 -0.62 18.19 11.36
C LYS A 188 -1.61 19.34 11.20
N ASP A 189 -1.64 19.98 10.04
CA ASP A 189 -2.47 21.15 9.79
C ASP A 189 -3.87 20.71 9.36
N SER A 190 -4.91 21.30 9.96
CA SER A 190 -6.30 20.88 9.76
C SER A 190 -6.86 21.20 8.37
N GLU A 191 -6.26 22.17 7.68
CA GLU A 191 -6.66 22.52 6.31
C GLU A 191 -6.18 21.46 5.30
N ASP A 192 -5.12 20.73 5.64
CA ASP A 192 -4.51 19.71 4.79
C ASP A 192 -5.08 18.29 5.03
N ILE A 193 -5.83 18.08 6.12
CA ILE A 193 -6.35 16.76 6.56
C ILE A 193 -7.87 16.68 6.44
#